data_AF-X1AG64-F1
#
_entry.id   AF-X1AG64-F1
#
_cell.length_a   1.000
_cell.length_b   1.000
_cell.length_c   1.000
_cell.angle_alpha   90.00
_cell.angle_beta   90.00
_cell.angle_gamma   90.00
#
_symmetry.space_group_name_H-M   'P 1'
#
loop_
_entity.id
_entity.type
_entity.pdbx_description
1 polymer ?
#
loop_
_entity_poly.entity_id
_entity_poly.type
_entity_poly.pdbx_seq_one_letter_code
_entity_poly.pdbx_strand_id
1 'polypeptide(L)'
;FVSYESYRKRKDGSIFPVSISASPIKINNKVKGIITLYQDITERKRNDNLQKVLYNISKAANSPISLSQLYSIIHRELGNIINATNFYIALVDKKEDKIYFPYHQDEKDENFPIFNFSETNSLTVYVIKRRREKVSEDCKLVVSE
;
A
#
# COMPACT_ATOMS: atom_id res chain seq x y z
N PHE A 1 -31.31 -14.23 -11.74
CA PHE A 1 -29.86 -14.14 -11.52
C PHE A 1 -29.66 -13.14 -10.39
N VAL A 2 -28.92 -13.52 -9.36
CA VAL A 2 -28.57 -12.64 -8.23
C VAL A 2 -27.06 -12.68 -8.07
N SER A 3 -26.43 -11.52 -7.92
CA SER A 3 -24.98 -11.39 -7.69
C SER A 3 -24.74 -10.37 -6.60
N TYR A 4 -23.99 -10.74 -5.55
CA TYR A 4 -23.61 -9.84 -4.47
C TYR A 4 -22.31 -10.29 -3.80
N GLU A 5 -21.63 -9.36 -3.13
CA GLU A 5 -20.44 -9.66 -2.33
C GLU A 5 -20.81 -9.90 -0.87
N SER A 6 -20.11 -10.82 -0.22
CA SER A 6 -20.27 -11.13 1.20
C SER A 6 -18.95 -11.61 1.78
N TYR A 7 -18.93 -11.92 3.08
CA TYR A 7 -17.79 -12.48 3.77
C TYR A 7 -18.12 -13.90 4.24
N ARG A 8 -17.14 -14.80 4.12
CA ARG A 8 -17.25 -16.19 4.58
C ARG A 8 -16.11 -16.52 5.54
N LYS A 9 -16.38 -17.45 6.44
CA LYS A 9 -15.44 -17.93 7.44
C LYS A 9 -14.85 -19.26 6.94
N ARG A 10 -13.52 -19.35 6.88
CA ARG A 10 -12.80 -20.61 6.63
C ARG A 10 -12.92 -21.53 7.86
N LYS A 11 -12.52 -22.79 7.72
CA LYS A 11 -12.51 -23.76 8.85
C LYS A 11 -11.58 -23.33 9.99
N ASP A 12 -10.46 -22.68 9.66
CA ASP A 12 -9.51 -22.12 10.64
C ASP A 12 -10.02 -20.85 11.35
N GLY A 13 -11.18 -20.33 10.93
CA GLY A 13 -11.79 -19.14 11.50
C GLY A 13 -11.47 -17.82 10.81
N SER A 14 -10.53 -17.79 9.86
CA SER A 14 -10.22 -16.61 9.06
C SER A 14 -11.41 -16.20 8.18
N ILE A 15 -11.55 -14.89 7.97
CA ILE A 15 -12.64 -14.32 7.16
C ILE A 15 -12.08 -13.93 5.79
N PHE A 16 -12.79 -14.28 4.72
CA PHE A 16 -12.41 -13.91 3.36
C PHE A 16 -13.63 -13.41 2.55
N PRO A 17 -13.44 -12.44 1.66
CA PRO A 17 -14.51 -11.93 0.82
C PRO A 17 -14.84 -12.92 -0.30
N VAL A 18 -16.12 -13.04 -0.64
CA VAL A 18 -16.60 -13.84 -1.76
C VAL A 18 -17.59 -13.06 -2.62
N SER A 19 -17.55 -13.29 -3.93
CA SER A 19 -18.64 -12.96 -4.84
C SER A 19 -19.56 -14.19 -4.96
N ILE A 20 -20.86 -13.97 -4.76
CA ILE A 20 -21.87 -15.04 -4.78
C ILE A 20 -22.81 -14.80 -5.95
N SER A 21 -22.84 -15.74 -6.87
CA SER A 21 -23.71 -15.71 -8.04
C SER A 21 -24.69 -16.87 -7.99
N ALA A 22 -25.99 -16.59 -8.05
CA ALA A 22 -27.05 -17.59 -8.00
C ALA A 22 -28.01 -17.51 -9.18
N SER A 23 -28.31 -18.66 -9.78
CA SER A 23 -29.24 -18.80 -10.90
C SER A 23 -30.19 -19.98 -10.67
N PRO A 24 -31.48 -19.84 -10.98
CA PRO A 24 -32.42 -20.96 -10.91
C PRO A 24 -32.14 -21.95 -12.03
N ILE A 25 -32.19 -23.24 -11.72
CA ILE A 25 -32.22 -24.33 -12.69
C ILE A 25 -33.69 -24.57 -13.06
N LYS A 26 -34.03 -24.39 -14.34
CA LYS A 26 -35.38 -24.61 -14.87
C LYS A 26 -35.42 -25.87 -15.72
N ILE A 27 -36.35 -26.77 -15.44
CA ILE A 27 -36.67 -27.94 -16.26
C ILE A 27 -38.17 -27.88 -16.57
N ASN A 28 -38.54 -27.99 -17.85
CA ASN A 28 -39.93 -27.84 -18.31
C ASN A 28 -40.60 -26.55 -17.79
N ASN A 29 -39.84 -25.44 -17.85
CA ASN A 29 -40.23 -24.11 -17.35
C ASN A 29 -40.59 -24.03 -15.85
N LYS A 30 -40.27 -25.06 -15.06
CA LYS A 30 -40.45 -25.09 -13.60
C LYS A 30 -39.08 -25.00 -12.92
N VAL A 31 -38.97 -24.18 -11.87
CA VAL A 31 -37.75 -24.12 -11.06
C VAL A 31 -37.60 -25.43 -10.29
N LYS A 32 -36.47 -26.11 -10.51
CA LYS A 32 -36.15 -27.39 -9.86
C LYS A 32 -34.97 -27.30 -8.90
N GLY A 33 -34.23 -26.18 -8.92
CA GLY A 33 -33.13 -25.93 -8.00
C GLY A 33 -32.51 -24.57 -8.22
N ILE A 34 -31.45 -24.28 -7.46
CA ILE A 34 -30.62 -23.09 -7.59
C ILE A 34 -29.17 -23.57 -7.68
N ILE A 35 -28.47 -23.14 -8.73
CA ILE A 35 -27.01 -23.23 -8.76
C ILE A 35 -26.44 -21.97 -8.13
N THR A 36 -25.46 -22.12 -7.24
CA THR A 36 -24.77 -21.00 -6.59
C THR A 36 -23.27 -21.19 -6.73
N LEU A 37 -22.59 -20.17 -7.22
CA LEU A 37 -21.13 -20.10 -7.31
C LEU A 37 -20.62 -19.18 -6.21
N TYR A 38 -19.58 -19.63 -5.51
CA TYR A 38 -18.79 -18.83 -4.58
C TYR A 38 -17.41 -18.62 -5.20
N GLN A 39 -17.07 -17.38 -5.48
CA GLN A 39 -15.74 -17.00 -5.97
C GLN A 39 -15.02 -16.26 -4.85
N ASP A 40 -13.85 -16.75 -4.43
CA ASP A 40 -12.94 -15.99 -3.56
C ASP A 40 -12.46 -14.75 -4.33
N ILE A 41 -12.65 -13.56 -3.75
CA ILE A 41 -12.28 -12.29 -4.36
C ILE A 41 -11.19 -11.57 -3.56
N THR A 42 -10.45 -12.28 -2.71
CA THR A 42 -9.38 -11.71 -1.88
C THR A 42 -8.34 -10.98 -2.71
N GLU A 43 -7.79 -11.65 -3.74
CA GLU A 43 -6.77 -11.07 -4.62
C GLU A 43 -7.32 -9.88 -5.41
N ARG A 44 -8.55 -10.00 -5.93
CA ARG A 44 -9.22 -8.91 -6.61
C ARG A 44 -9.34 -7.67 -5.72
N LYS A 45 -9.86 -7.82 -4.49
CA LYS A 45 -9.99 -6.70 -3.55
C LYS A 45 -8.63 -6.09 -3.17
N ARG A 46 -7.60 -6.93 -3.03
CA ARG A 46 -6.22 -6.44 -2.77
C ARG A 46 -5.70 -5.61 -3.94
N ASN A 47 -5.89 -6.07 -5.17
CA ASN A 47 -5.49 -5.36 -6.37
C ASN A 47 -6.27 -4.05 -6.55
N ASP A 48 -7.58 -4.07 -6.31
CA ASP A 48 -8.43 -2.87 -6.37
C ASP A 48 -7.95 -1.80 -5.36
N ASN A 49 -7.60 -2.22 -4.14
CA ASN A 49 -7.05 -1.31 -3.13
C ASN A 49 -5.68 -0.75 -3.53
N LEU A 50 -4.79 -1.60 -4.05
CA LEU A 50 -3.48 -1.17 -4.54
C LEU A 50 -3.59 -0.17 -5.70
N GLN A 51 -4.46 -0.45 -6.68
CA GLN A 51 -4.71 0.45 -7.80
C GLN A 51 -5.27 1.80 -7.33
N LYS A 52 -6.19 1.79 -6.36
CA LYS A 52 -6.75 3.01 -5.79
C LYS A 52 -5.68 3.88 -5.12
N VAL A 53 -4.81 3.26 -4.31
CA VAL A 53 -3.70 3.97 -3.65
C VAL A 53 -2.71 4.54 -4.67
N LEU A 54 -2.30 3.75 -5.67
CA LEU A 54 -1.42 4.22 -6.74
C LEU A 54 -2.03 5.39 -7.52
N TYR A 55 -3.33 5.29 -7.85
CA TYR A 55 -4.07 6.37 -8.50
C TYR A 55 -4.09 7.65 -7.66
N ASN A 56 -4.40 7.54 -6.37
CA ASN A 56 -4.47 8.68 -5.46
C ASN A 56 -3.11 9.38 -5.30
N ILE A 57 -2.03 8.60 -5.15
CA ILE A 57 -0.66 9.14 -5.08
C ILE A 57 -0.27 9.81 -6.40
N SER A 58 -0.53 9.16 -7.54
CA SER A 58 -0.24 9.73 -8.87
C SER A 58 -1.02 11.03 -9.11
N LYS A 59 -2.30 11.06 -8.75
CA LYS A 59 -3.14 12.27 -8.83
C LYS A 59 -2.57 13.40 -7.96
N ALA A 60 -2.16 13.10 -6.74
CA ALA A 60 -1.56 14.08 -5.84
C ALA A 60 -0.23 14.62 -6.39
N ALA A 61 0.63 13.75 -6.90
CA ALA A 61 1.92 14.14 -7.49
C ALA A 61 1.78 15.06 -8.71
N ASN A 62 0.68 14.94 -9.46
CA ASN A 62 0.36 15.79 -10.62
C ASN A 62 -0.53 16.99 -10.29
N SER A 63 -0.83 17.24 -9.01
CA SER A 63 -1.64 18.37 -8.56
C SER A 63 -0.75 19.54 -8.12
N PRO A 64 -1.25 20.80 -8.14
CA PRO A 64 -0.51 21.96 -7.67
C PRO A 64 -0.48 22.00 -6.13
N ILE A 65 0.19 21.03 -5.51
CA ILE A 65 0.37 20.90 -4.06
C ILE A 65 1.85 21.01 -3.68
N SER A 66 2.13 21.36 -2.42
CA SER A 66 3.49 21.35 -1.91
C SER A 66 4.03 19.93 -1.72
N LEU A 67 5.35 19.80 -1.68
CA LEU A 67 6.01 18.51 -1.42
C LEU A 67 5.67 17.95 -0.03
N SER A 68 5.54 18.82 0.97
CA SER A 68 5.08 18.43 2.32
C SER A 68 3.65 17.88 2.32
N GLN A 69 2.74 18.47 1.52
CA GLN A 69 1.39 17.95 1.34
C GLN A 69 1.40 16.60 0.63
N LEU A 70 2.22 16.45 -0.41
CA LEU A 70 2.37 15.18 -1.13
C LEU A 70 2.85 14.06 -0.20
N TYR A 71 3.84 14.32 0.64
CA TYR A 71 4.37 13.33 1.60
C TYR A 71 3.31 12.85 2.59
N SER A 72 2.51 13.78 3.13
CA SER A 72 1.38 13.44 4.00
C SER A 72 0.34 12.57 3.28
N ILE A 73 0.07 12.86 2.00
CA ILE A 73 -0.83 12.03 1.18
C ILE A 73 -0.23 10.64 0.97
N ILE A 74 1.05 10.53 0.61
CA ILE A 74 1.73 9.23 0.43
C ILE A 74 1.62 8.39 1.70
N HIS A 75 1.96 8.97 2.86
CA HIS A 75 1.85 8.28 4.15
C HIS A 75 0.42 7.77 4.39
N ARG A 76 -0.58 8.65 4.28
CA ARG A 76 -1.98 8.26 4.48
C ARG A 76 -2.44 7.17 3.52
N GLU A 77 -2.11 7.27 2.24
CA GLU A 77 -2.53 6.29 1.23
C GLU A 77 -1.85 4.94 1.45
N LEU A 78 -0.57 4.92 1.83
CA LEU A 78 0.14 3.68 2.17
C LEU A 78 -0.36 3.04 3.46
N GLY A 79 -0.80 3.84 4.45
CA GLY A 79 -1.46 3.36 5.66
C GLY A 79 -2.73 2.52 5.41
N ASN A 80 -3.32 2.60 4.22
CA ASN A 80 -4.45 1.75 3.81
C ASN A 80 -4.04 0.35 3.32
N ILE A 81 -2.73 0.08 3.17
CA ILE A 81 -2.21 -1.18 2.61
C ILE A 81 -1.24 -1.86 3.58
N ILE A 82 -0.42 -1.07 4.27
CA ILE A 82 0.59 -1.53 5.22
C ILE A 82 0.42 -0.79 6.54
N ASN A 83 0.95 -1.37 7.62
CA ASN A 83 1.12 -0.61 8.84
C ASN A 83 2.18 0.48 8.58
N ALA A 84 1.77 1.74 8.66
CA ALA A 84 2.61 2.90 8.45
C ALA A 84 2.66 3.80 9.69
N THR A 85 2.34 3.28 10.88
CA THR A 85 2.40 4.03 12.14
C THR A 85 3.73 4.76 12.33
N ASN A 86 4.84 4.08 12.00
CA ASN A 86 6.17 4.67 11.92
C ASN A 86 6.56 4.78 10.44
N PHE A 87 6.75 6.00 9.96
CA PHE A 87 6.95 6.29 8.56
C PHE A 87 7.81 7.53 8.36
N TYR A 88 8.84 7.43 7.53
CA TYR A 88 9.64 8.58 7.11
C TYR A 88 10.04 8.50 5.64
N ILE A 89 10.35 9.67 5.08
CA ILE A 89 10.95 9.83 3.76
C ILE A 89 12.36 10.34 3.98
N ALA A 90 13.35 9.60 3.47
CA ALA A 90 14.75 9.99 3.53
C ALA A 90 15.21 10.41 2.14
N LEU A 91 15.82 11.60 2.07
CA LEU A 91 16.41 12.14 0.87
C LEU A 91 17.93 12.26 1.06
N VAL A 92 18.67 12.05 -0.03
CA VAL A 92 20.13 12.07 -0.02
C VAL A 92 20.62 13.16 -0.95
N ASP A 93 21.41 14.08 -0.41
CA ASP A 93 22.25 14.97 -1.18
C ASP A 93 23.65 14.39 -1.27
N LYS A 94 24.03 13.87 -2.44
CA LYS A 94 25.35 13.26 -2.66
C LYS A 94 26.47 14.30 -2.78
N LYS A 95 26.16 15.54 -3.16
CA LYS A 95 27.18 16.60 -3.30
C LYS A 95 27.64 17.05 -1.93
N GLU A 96 26.67 17.20 -1.03
CA GLU A 96 26.88 17.60 0.36
C GLU A 96 27.16 16.42 1.30
N ASP A 97 27.12 15.19 0.80
CA ASP A 97 27.17 13.94 1.57
C ASP A 97 26.17 13.88 2.73
N LYS A 98 24.94 14.37 2.54
CA LYS A 98 23.93 14.48 3.61
C LYS A 98 22.68 13.64 3.37
N ILE A 99 22.11 13.12 4.44
CA ILE A 99 20.76 12.53 4.48
C ILE A 99 19.86 13.43 5.31
N TYR A 100 18.70 13.75 4.78
CA TYR A 100 17.68 14.54 5.46
C TYR A 100 16.34 13.83 5.42
N PHE A 101 15.51 14.10 6.43
CA PHE A 101 14.21 13.47 6.64
C PHE A 101 13.10 14.50 6.53
N PRO A 102 12.76 14.99 5.31
CA PRO A 102 11.77 16.05 5.13
C PRO A 102 10.36 15.66 5.56
N TYR A 103 10.11 14.37 5.82
CA TYR A 103 8.87 13.87 6.40
C TYR A 103 9.18 12.70 7.32
N HIS A 104 8.63 12.73 8.52
CA HIS A 104 8.69 11.64 9.48
C HIS A 104 7.45 11.70 10.39
N GLN A 105 6.95 10.54 10.76
CA GLN A 105 5.97 10.32 11.81
C GLN A 105 6.44 9.07 12.54
N ASP A 106 6.73 9.18 13.82
CA ASP A 106 7.20 8.07 14.64
C ASP A 106 6.58 8.18 16.04
N GLU A 107 6.28 7.05 16.68
CA GLU A 107 5.71 7.02 18.03
C GLU A 107 6.73 7.30 19.15
N LYS A 108 8.02 7.07 18.90
CA LYS A 108 9.08 7.06 19.91
C LYS A 108 10.13 8.14 19.68
N ASP A 109 10.49 8.38 18.42
CA ASP A 109 11.56 9.29 18.05
C ASP A 109 11.00 10.61 17.49
N GLU A 110 11.22 11.71 18.21
CA GLU A 110 10.90 13.05 17.71
C GLU A 110 12.09 13.68 16.95
N ASN A 111 13.28 13.11 17.08
CA ASN A 111 14.51 13.68 16.53
C ASN A 111 15.03 12.87 15.34
N PHE A 112 14.95 13.45 14.14
CA PHE A 112 15.52 12.92 12.91
C PHE A 112 16.66 13.82 12.43
N PRO A 113 17.88 13.71 13.01
CA PRO A 113 18.97 14.59 12.66
C PRO A 113 19.52 14.30 11.26
N ILE A 114 20.19 15.29 10.69
CA ILE A 114 20.89 15.15 9.41
C ILE A 114 22.18 14.35 9.66
N PHE A 115 22.42 13.35 8.82
CA PHE A 115 23.61 12.48 8.94
C PHE A 115 24.46 12.50 7.66
N ASN A 116 25.76 12.19 7.81
CA ASN A 116 26.67 12.00 6.67
C ASN A 116 26.37 10.69 5.95
N PHE A 117 26.06 10.73 4.65
CA PHE A 117 25.65 9.55 3.89
C PHE A 117 26.78 8.51 3.74
N SER A 118 28.02 8.96 3.58
CA SER A 118 29.16 8.07 3.39
C SER A 118 29.55 7.37 4.69
N GLU A 119 29.54 8.09 5.81
CA GLU A 119 30.03 7.64 7.11
C GLU A 119 28.99 6.89 7.95
N THR A 120 27.70 7.15 7.72
CA THR A 120 26.63 6.56 8.54
C THR A 120 26.44 5.08 8.22
N ASN A 121 26.54 4.24 9.25
CA ASN A 121 26.24 2.82 9.17
C ASN A 121 24.86 2.53 9.76
N SER A 122 23.80 2.89 9.01
CA SER A 122 22.41 2.63 9.38
C SER A 122 21.71 1.73 8.36
N LEU A 123 20.62 1.08 8.77
CA LEU A 123 19.80 0.27 7.87
C LEU A 123 19.26 1.11 6.71
N THR A 124 18.89 2.37 6.97
CA THR A 124 18.50 3.37 5.96
C THR A 124 19.60 3.54 4.91
N VAL A 125 20.85 3.78 5.32
CA VAL A 125 21.99 3.94 4.40
C VAL A 125 22.26 2.65 3.64
N TYR A 126 22.20 1.51 4.31
CA TYR A 126 22.38 0.20 3.67
C TYR A 126 21.36 -0.07 2.57
N VAL A 127 20.07 0.21 2.81
CA VAL A 127 19.00 0.08 1.81
C VAL A 127 19.22 1.04 0.63
N ILE A 128 19.62 2.29 0.91
CA ILE A 128 19.91 3.28 -0.13
C ILE A 128 21.08 2.84 -1.01
N LYS A 129 22.18 2.35 -0.39
CA LYS A 129 23.39 1.88 -1.08
C LYS A 129 23.15 0.60 -1.90
N ARG A 130 22.42 -0.40 -1.38
CA ARG A 130 22.20 -1.69 -2.07
C ARG A 130 21.18 -1.67 -3.21
N ARG A 131 20.10 -0.89 -3.14
CA ARG A 131 19.06 -0.86 -4.18
C ARG A 131 19.36 0.14 -5.32
N ARG A 132 20.61 0.26 -5.81
CA ARG A 132 20.93 1.13 -6.96
C ARG A 132 20.68 0.49 -8.33
N GLU A 133 20.21 -0.76 -8.40
CA GLU A 133 20.09 -1.45 -9.70
C GLU A 133 18.73 -1.39 -10.39
N LYS A 134 17.63 -0.96 -9.74
CA LYS A 134 16.36 -0.74 -10.44
C LYS A 134 15.61 0.43 -9.83
N VAL A 135 15.18 1.35 -10.70
CA VAL A 135 14.42 2.59 -10.49
C VAL A 135 15.28 3.84 -10.31
N SER A 136 14.97 4.80 -11.17
CA SER A 136 15.61 6.09 -11.41
C SER A 136 15.69 6.99 -10.18
N GLU A 137 16.51 8.01 -10.31
CA GLU A 137 16.94 8.99 -9.32
C GLU A 137 15.83 9.61 -8.45
N ASP A 138 16.23 9.91 -7.21
CA ASP A 138 15.65 10.88 -6.28
C ASP A 138 14.29 10.60 -5.62
N CYS A 139 14.18 9.50 -4.87
CA CYS A 139 13.42 9.38 -3.61
C CYS A 139 13.42 7.91 -3.15
N LYS A 140 13.77 7.62 -1.89
CA LYS A 140 13.56 6.28 -1.32
C LYS A 140 12.71 6.38 -0.06
N LEU A 141 11.50 5.85 -0.14
CA LEU A 141 10.68 5.53 1.02
C LEU A 141 11.36 4.40 1.79
N VAL A 142 11.59 4.60 3.09
CA VAL A 142 11.95 3.52 4.00
C VAL A 142 10.85 3.48 5.05
N VAL A 143 10.06 2.40 5.02
CA VAL A 143 9.10 2.10 6.07
C VAL A 143 9.86 1.29 7.11
N SER A 144 9.99 1.81 8.32
CA SER A 144 10.52 1.07 9.47
C SER A 144 9.38 0.29 10.12
N GLU A 145 9.49 -1.05 10.17
CA GLU A 145 8.67 -1.91 11.03
C GLU A 145 9.12 -1.81 12.49
#